data_AF-A0A7K0WTW7-F1
#
_entry.id   AF-A0A7K0WTW7-F1
#
_cell.length_a   1.000
_cell.length_b   1.000
_cell.length_c   1.000
_cell.angle_alpha   90.00
_cell.angle_beta   90.00
_cell.angle_gamma   90.00
#
_symmetry.space_group_name_H-M   'P 1'
#
loop_
_entity.id
_entity.type
_entity.pdbx_description
1 polymer ?
#
loop_
_entity_poly.entity_id
_entity_poly.type
_entity_poly.pdbx_seq_one_letter_code
_entity_poly.pdbx_strand_id
1 'polypeptide(L)'
;MSSLVEQLGYAPDARLLIINCDDLGMCHSANEGVYRALRNGMATSATLMVPCPWAREAASNYQGEDIGVHLTLNSEFELYRWGPVTQAPSLLGGGGGFPRTILDVWDHADLDEVHRELRAQIERAIEWGIDVTHLDSHMGTLQLRPEFFDVYLNL
;
A
#
# COMPACT_ATOMS: atom_id res chain seq x y z
N MET A 1 -14.78 -13.18 25.72
CA MET A 1 -14.01 -13.43 24.49
C MET A 1 -12.55 -13.20 24.83
N SER A 2 -11.65 -14.11 24.42
CA SER A 2 -10.21 -13.88 24.56
C SER A 2 -9.78 -12.72 23.66
N SER A 3 -8.82 -11.91 24.09
CA SER A 3 -8.23 -10.85 23.27
C SER A 3 -7.45 -11.44 22.09
N LEU A 4 -7.16 -10.62 21.07
CA LEU A 4 -6.32 -11.02 19.93
C LEU A 4 -4.92 -11.49 20.40
N VAL A 5 -4.33 -10.81 21.38
CA VAL A 5 -3.02 -11.16 21.95
C VAL A 5 -3.03 -12.58 22.53
N GLU A 6 -4.08 -12.93 23.27
CA GLU A 6 -4.25 -14.28 23.81
C GLU A 6 -4.50 -15.32 22.71
N GLN A 7 -5.27 -14.98 21.67
CA GLN A 7 -5.52 -15.88 20.54
C GLN A 7 -4.25 -16.19 19.74
N LEU A 8 -3.31 -15.25 19.69
CA LEU A 8 -1.98 -15.44 19.10
C LEU A 8 -1.02 -16.23 20.02
N GLY A 9 -1.47 -16.65 21.21
CA GLY A 9 -0.70 -17.49 22.14
C GLY A 9 0.17 -16.72 23.13
N TYR A 10 0.00 -15.40 23.25
CA TYR A 10 0.73 -14.57 24.20
C TYR A 10 -0.03 -14.41 25.53
N ALA A 11 0.69 -13.94 26.55
CA ALA A 11 0.08 -13.60 27.84
C ALA A 11 -0.92 -12.43 27.69
N PRO A 12 -1.99 -12.35 28.53
CA PRO A 12 -2.99 -11.28 28.44
C PRO A 12 -2.45 -9.86 28.60
N ASP A 13 -1.28 -9.70 29.24
CA ASP A 13 -0.60 -8.43 29.47
C ASP A 13 0.61 -8.18 28.55
N ALA A 14 0.85 -9.08 27.58
CA ALA A 14 1.94 -8.92 26.62
C ALA A 14 1.73 -7.67 25.75
N ARG A 15 2.83 -6.94 25.51
CA ARG A 15 2.87 -5.80 24.59
C ARG A 15 3.50 -6.25 23.28
N LEU A 16 2.70 -6.32 22.23
CA LEU A 16 3.14 -6.63 20.88
C LEU A 16 3.27 -5.33 20.09
N LEU A 17 4.26 -5.28 19.20
CA LEU A 17 4.53 -4.11 18.37
C LEU A 17 4.82 -4.56 16.94
N ILE A 18 4.10 -3.95 16.00
CA ILE A 18 4.40 -4.01 14.56
C ILE A 18 5.00 -2.66 14.20
N ILE A 19 6.18 -2.68 13.60
CA ILE A 19 6.86 -1.50 13.05
C ILE A 19 6.82 -1.64 11.53
N ASN A 20 5.84 -1.00 10.91
CA ASN A 20 5.70 -0.98 9.46
C ASN A 20 6.56 0.13 8.84
N CYS A 21 7.18 -0.15 7.71
CA CYS A 21 7.78 0.86 6.85
C CYS A 21 6.93 1.07 5.59
N ASP A 22 6.37 2.27 5.46
CA ASP A 22 5.56 2.67 4.32
C ASP A 22 6.46 3.02 3.10
N ASP A 23 5.81 3.21 1.95
CA ASP A 23 6.41 3.73 0.70
C ASP A 23 7.50 2.88 0.04
N LEU A 24 7.56 1.58 0.35
CA LEU A 24 8.40 0.66 -0.43
C LEU A 24 7.96 0.72 -1.91
N GLY A 25 8.91 0.84 -2.83
CA GLY A 25 8.65 0.98 -4.26
C GLY A 25 8.48 2.42 -4.74
N MET A 26 8.34 3.41 -3.85
CA MET A 26 8.19 4.82 -4.24
C MET A 26 9.39 5.32 -5.05
N CYS A 27 10.61 5.14 -4.53
CA CYS A 27 11.86 5.51 -5.18
C CYS A 27 13.02 4.61 -4.73
N HIS A 28 14.14 4.62 -5.45
CA HIS A 28 15.32 3.82 -5.11
C HIS A 28 15.79 4.03 -3.66
N SER A 29 15.87 5.29 -3.22
CA SER A 29 16.31 5.59 -1.86
C SER A 29 15.31 5.11 -0.79
N ALA A 30 14.01 5.07 -1.10
CA ALA A 30 13.01 4.48 -0.22
C ALA A 30 13.21 2.96 -0.13
N ASN A 31 13.41 2.27 -1.26
CA ASN A 31 13.69 0.83 -1.28
C ASN A 31 14.90 0.47 -0.40
N GLU A 32 16.03 1.15 -0.62
CA GLU A 32 17.25 0.94 0.16
C GLU A 32 17.02 1.18 1.67
N GLY A 33 16.28 2.25 2.01
CA GLY A 33 15.93 2.59 3.39
C GLY A 33 15.07 1.53 4.05
N VAL A 34 13.99 1.10 3.39
CA VAL A 34 13.05 0.10 3.88
C VAL A 34 13.74 -1.25 4.06
N TYR A 35 14.46 -1.75 3.05
CA TYR A 35 15.16 -3.04 3.19
C TYR A 35 16.27 -2.99 4.24
N ARG A 36 16.96 -1.86 4.39
CA ARG A 36 17.92 -1.69 5.48
C ARG A 36 17.22 -1.75 6.84
N ALA A 37 16.04 -1.13 6.98
CA ALA A 37 15.26 -1.15 8.21
C ALA A 37 14.72 -2.55 8.55
N LEU A 38 14.30 -3.33 7.54
CA LEU A 38 13.83 -4.71 7.70
C LEU A 38 14.97 -5.68 8.05
N ARG A 39 16.10 -5.59 7.33
CA ARG A 39 17.18 -6.59 7.43
C ARG A 39 18.17 -6.29 8.54
N ASN A 40 18.39 -5.01 8.84
CA ASN A 40 19.41 -4.56 9.79
C ASN A 40 18.86 -3.61 10.87
N GLY A 41 17.56 -3.32 10.87
CA GLY A 41 16.92 -2.38 11.77
C GLY A 41 15.86 -3.04 12.66
N MET A 42 14.84 -2.27 13.02
CA MET A 42 13.74 -2.71 13.90
C MET A 42 12.41 -2.89 13.16
N ALA A 43 12.35 -2.61 11.85
CA ALA A 43 11.12 -2.77 11.10
C ALA A 43 10.73 -4.24 11.09
N THR A 44 9.45 -4.52 11.33
CA THR A 44 8.90 -5.87 11.34
C THR A 44 8.18 -6.18 10.04
N SER A 45 7.70 -5.16 9.34
CA SER A 45 6.96 -5.27 8.08
C SER A 45 7.16 -4.04 7.20
N ALA A 46 6.74 -4.12 5.95
CA ALA A 46 6.68 -2.99 5.04
C ALA A 46 5.49 -3.10 4.08
N THR A 47 5.13 -2.01 3.41
CA THR A 47 4.04 -2.01 2.42
C THR A 47 4.47 -1.42 1.08
N LEU A 48 4.21 -2.16 -0.01
CA LEU A 48 4.65 -1.86 -1.37
C LEU A 48 3.63 -0.99 -2.12
N MET A 49 4.07 0.17 -2.61
CA MET A 49 3.32 1.00 -3.55
C MET A 49 3.49 0.48 -4.99
N VAL A 50 2.64 -0.46 -5.40
CA VAL A 50 2.72 -1.13 -6.71
C VAL A 50 2.72 -0.17 -7.92
N PRO A 51 1.94 0.94 -7.93
CA PRO A 51 1.96 1.89 -9.03
C PRO A 51 3.29 2.65 -9.22
N CYS A 52 4.15 2.69 -8.20
CA CYS A 52 5.31 3.56 -8.19
C CYS A 52 6.45 3.07 -9.10
N PRO A 53 7.29 3.97 -9.65
CA PRO A 53 8.30 3.62 -10.67
C PRO A 53 9.34 2.59 -10.22
N TRP A 54 9.61 2.48 -8.92
CA TRP A 54 10.63 1.57 -8.36
C TRP A 54 10.03 0.33 -7.69
N ALA A 55 8.73 0.10 -7.83
CA ALA A 55 8.05 -1.04 -7.22
C ALA A 55 8.56 -2.39 -7.77
N ARG A 56 8.92 -2.44 -9.06
CA ARG A 56 9.54 -3.61 -9.67
C ARG A 56 10.94 -3.90 -9.13
N GLU A 57 11.73 -2.87 -8.85
CA GLU A 57 13.02 -3.06 -8.19
C GLU A 57 12.82 -3.62 -6.79
N ALA A 58 11.89 -3.05 -6.01
CA ALA A 58 11.57 -3.56 -4.68
C ALA A 58 11.21 -5.05 -4.75
N ALA A 59 10.26 -5.42 -5.61
CA ALA A 59 9.88 -6.82 -5.77
C ALA A 59 11.04 -7.74 -6.19
N SER A 60 11.96 -7.28 -7.05
CA SER A 60 13.14 -8.07 -7.42
C SER A 60 14.12 -8.31 -6.26
N ASN A 61 14.10 -7.46 -5.24
CA ASN A 61 14.93 -7.57 -4.05
C ASN A 61 14.24 -8.33 -2.91
N TYR A 62 12.99 -8.78 -3.09
CA TYR A 62 12.23 -9.52 -2.08
C TYR A 62 12.88 -10.86 -1.72
N GLN A 63 12.98 -11.15 -0.42
CA GLN A 63 13.61 -12.37 0.12
C GLN A 63 12.68 -13.16 1.06
N GLY A 64 11.38 -12.84 1.09
CA GLY A 64 10.40 -13.48 1.98
C GLY A 64 10.10 -12.67 3.25
N GLU A 65 10.42 -11.37 3.26
CA GLU A 65 10.02 -10.48 4.36
C GLU A 65 8.49 -10.33 4.47
N ASP A 66 8.00 -9.81 5.60
CA ASP A 66 6.59 -9.50 5.82
C ASP A 66 6.20 -8.23 5.05
N ILE A 67 5.75 -8.39 3.80
CA ILE A 67 5.42 -7.29 2.90
C ILE A 67 3.94 -7.31 2.54
N GLY A 68 3.27 -6.20 2.84
CA GLY A 68 1.91 -5.92 2.39
C GLY A 68 1.88 -5.02 1.15
N VAL A 69 0.68 -4.59 0.77
CA VAL A 69 0.47 -3.63 -0.33
C VAL A 69 -0.02 -2.30 0.23
N HIS A 70 0.71 -1.24 -0.13
CA HIS A 70 0.35 0.15 0.17
C HIS A 70 -0.60 0.66 -0.89
N LEU A 71 -1.89 0.45 -0.66
CA LEU A 71 -2.94 0.74 -1.63
C LEU A 71 -2.95 2.24 -1.96
N THR A 72 -2.71 2.55 -3.23
CA THR A 72 -2.37 3.90 -3.68
C THR A 72 -3.39 4.40 -4.70
N LEU A 73 -4.02 5.55 -4.41
CA LEU A 73 -5.00 6.20 -5.29
C LEU A 73 -4.70 7.68 -5.55
N ASN A 74 -3.65 8.21 -4.94
CA ASN A 74 -3.19 9.58 -5.13
C ASN A 74 -1.68 9.58 -5.42
N SER A 75 -1.21 10.67 -6.03
CA SER A 75 0.20 10.95 -6.26
C SER A 75 0.41 12.42 -5.95
N GLU A 76 1.08 12.76 -4.85
CA GLU A 76 1.07 14.09 -4.25
C GLU A 76 2.12 15.04 -4.85
N PHE A 77 3.21 14.51 -5.40
CA PHE A 77 4.31 15.33 -5.90
C PHE A 77 4.04 15.95 -7.27
N GLU A 78 4.59 17.12 -7.53
CA GLU A 78 4.36 17.85 -8.78
C GLU A 78 5.05 17.20 -10.00
N LEU A 79 6.32 16.80 -9.83
CA LEU A 79 7.17 16.35 -10.94
C LEU A 79 7.52 14.86 -10.88
N TYR A 80 7.15 14.18 -9.82
CA TYR A 80 7.40 12.75 -9.63
C TYR A 80 6.06 12.03 -9.47
N ARG A 81 5.60 11.44 -10.58
CA ARG A 81 4.20 11.01 -10.74
C ARG A 81 4.12 9.51 -10.92
N TRP A 82 3.08 8.92 -10.37
CA TRP A 82 2.62 7.56 -10.65
C TRP A 82 1.12 7.58 -10.93
N GLY A 83 0.61 6.55 -11.58
CA GLY A 83 -0.77 6.49 -12.03
C GLY A 83 -1.35 5.08 -11.95
N PRO A 84 -2.64 4.93 -12.29
CA PRO A 84 -3.35 3.66 -12.22
C PRO A 84 -2.63 2.54 -12.97
N VAL A 85 -2.65 1.34 -12.39
CA VAL A 85 -2.13 0.13 -13.00
C VAL A 85 -3.15 -0.55 -13.93
N THR A 86 -4.41 -0.05 -13.90
CA THR A 86 -5.54 -0.42 -14.75
C THR A 86 -5.98 0.74 -15.65
N GLN A 87 -6.95 0.48 -16.53
CA GLN A 87 -7.65 1.53 -17.27
C GLN A 87 -8.74 2.13 -16.38
N ALA A 88 -8.41 3.21 -15.66
CA ALA A 88 -9.30 3.87 -14.70
C ALA A 88 -9.32 5.40 -14.92
N PRO A 89 -10.09 5.90 -15.90
CA PRO A 89 -10.18 7.32 -16.21
C PRO A 89 -10.56 8.24 -15.03
N SER A 90 -11.42 7.79 -14.12
CA SER A 90 -11.83 8.58 -12.94
C SER A 90 -10.70 8.72 -11.91
N LEU A 91 -9.68 7.85 -11.99
CA LEU A 91 -8.49 7.87 -11.14
C LEU A 91 -7.32 8.60 -11.78
N LEU A 92 -7.52 9.35 -12.87
CA LEU A 92 -6.48 10.16 -13.48
C LEU A 92 -6.57 11.61 -12.99
N GLY A 93 -5.54 12.04 -12.27
CA GLY A 93 -5.24 13.44 -12.03
C GLY A 93 -4.55 14.03 -13.25
N GLY A 94 -4.98 15.23 -13.67
CA GLY A 94 -4.35 15.94 -14.77
C GLY A 94 -2.81 15.95 -14.67
N GLY A 95 -2.12 15.72 -15.78
CA GLY A 95 -0.65 15.61 -15.82
C GLY A 95 -0.10 14.19 -15.82
N GLY A 96 -0.93 13.16 -16.02
CA GLY A 96 -0.49 11.81 -16.38
C GLY A 96 -0.27 10.85 -15.21
N GLY A 97 -0.95 11.04 -14.07
CA GLY A 97 -0.90 10.15 -12.92
C GLY A 97 -2.21 10.16 -12.13
N PHE A 98 -2.20 9.67 -10.89
CA PHE A 98 -3.35 9.78 -9.98
C PHE A 98 -3.68 11.24 -9.58
N PRO A 99 -4.85 11.55 -9.02
CA PRO A 99 -5.13 12.84 -8.38
C PRO A 99 -4.06 13.25 -7.35
N ARG A 100 -3.87 14.55 -7.13
CA ARG A 100 -2.82 15.04 -6.21
C ARG A 100 -3.21 14.95 -4.74
N THR A 101 -4.49 15.06 -4.45
CA THR A 101 -5.00 15.16 -3.09
C THR A 101 -6.05 14.08 -2.87
N ILE A 102 -6.19 13.67 -1.61
CA ILE A 102 -7.24 12.72 -1.20
C ILE A 102 -8.64 13.27 -1.51
N LEU A 103 -8.83 14.60 -1.42
CA LEU A 103 -10.11 15.25 -1.73
C LEU A 103 -10.46 15.09 -3.20
N ASP A 104 -9.49 15.27 -4.09
CA ASP A 104 -9.69 15.13 -5.53
C ASP A 104 -10.03 13.67 -5.91
N VAL A 105 -9.42 12.69 -5.24
CA VAL A 105 -9.85 11.28 -5.35
C VAL A 105 -11.30 11.13 -4.91
N TRP A 106 -11.65 11.61 -3.72
CA TRP A 106 -12.97 11.39 -3.16
C TRP A 106 -14.11 12.09 -3.89
N ASP A 107 -13.83 13.22 -4.54
CA ASP A 107 -14.83 14.00 -5.25
C ASP A 107 -15.11 13.48 -6.67
N HIS A 108 -14.17 12.73 -7.26
CA HIS A 108 -14.24 12.35 -8.68
C HIS A 108 -14.12 10.86 -8.97
N ALA A 109 -13.59 10.04 -8.05
CA ALA A 109 -13.36 8.62 -8.31
C ALA A 109 -14.68 7.83 -8.41
N ASP A 110 -14.76 6.97 -9.42
CA ASP A 110 -15.76 5.92 -9.53
C ASP A 110 -15.33 4.74 -8.62
N LEU A 111 -16.18 4.34 -7.68
CA LEU A 111 -15.86 3.27 -6.72
C LEU A 111 -15.64 1.90 -7.37
N ASP A 112 -16.26 1.64 -8.53
CA ASP A 112 -16.00 0.40 -9.28
C ASP A 112 -14.61 0.41 -9.91
N GLU A 113 -14.14 1.59 -10.37
CA GLU A 113 -12.76 1.76 -10.82
C GLU A 113 -11.77 1.64 -9.67
N VAL A 114 -12.07 2.24 -8.51
CA VAL A 114 -11.26 2.10 -7.29
C VAL A 114 -11.09 0.62 -6.95
N HIS A 115 -12.19 -0.13 -6.83
CA HIS A 115 -12.12 -1.54 -6.46
C HIS A 115 -11.29 -2.36 -7.46
N ARG A 116 -11.48 -2.16 -8.77
CA ARG A 116 -10.67 -2.85 -9.80
C ARG A 116 -9.19 -2.48 -9.73
N GLU A 117 -8.88 -1.21 -9.55
CA GLU A 117 -7.50 -0.71 -9.45
C GLU A 117 -6.79 -1.30 -8.25
N LEU A 118 -7.41 -1.27 -7.06
CA LEU A 118 -6.82 -1.79 -5.83
C LEU A 118 -6.60 -3.30 -5.89
N ARG A 119 -7.58 -4.07 -6.41
CA ARG A 119 -7.38 -5.50 -6.65
C ARG A 119 -6.22 -5.78 -7.59
N ALA A 120 -6.11 -5.01 -8.67
CA ALA A 120 -5.02 -5.15 -9.62
C ALA A 120 -3.65 -4.81 -9.00
N GLN A 121 -3.57 -3.86 -8.06
CA GLN A 121 -2.34 -3.61 -7.30
C GLN A 121 -1.93 -4.85 -6.50
N ILE A 122 -2.88 -5.47 -5.77
CA ILE A 122 -2.63 -6.69 -4.98
C ILE A 122 -2.21 -7.86 -5.86
N GLU A 123 -3.00 -8.15 -6.89
CA GLU A 123 -2.75 -9.25 -7.84
C GLU A 123 -1.38 -9.08 -8.50
N ARG A 124 -1.01 -7.86 -8.86
CA ARG A 124 0.28 -7.56 -9.47
C ARG A 124 1.45 -7.75 -8.50
N ALA A 125 1.31 -7.40 -7.23
CA ALA A 125 2.35 -7.70 -6.23
C ALA A 125 2.56 -9.23 -6.10
N ILE A 126 1.48 -10.00 -6.07
CA ILE A 126 1.52 -11.47 -6.02
C ILE A 126 2.19 -12.04 -7.29
N GLU A 127 1.81 -11.55 -8.47
CA GLU A 127 2.44 -11.94 -9.74
C GLU A 127 3.95 -11.62 -9.78
N TRP A 128 4.40 -10.64 -9.01
CA TRP A 128 5.82 -10.27 -8.91
C TRP A 128 6.58 -11.14 -7.90
N GLY A 129 5.90 -12.08 -7.23
CA GLY A 129 6.48 -13.02 -6.28
C GLY A 129 6.42 -12.58 -4.82
N ILE A 130 5.71 -11.50 -4.50
CA ILE A 130 5.47 -11.10 -3.11
C ILE A 130 4.41 -12.00 -2.49
N ASP A 131 4.69 -12.59 -1.33
CA ASP A 131 3.67 -13.23 -0.50
C ASP A 131 2.96 -12.14 0.32
N VAL A 132 1.91 -11.55 -0.25
CA VAL A 132 1.25 -10.37 0.33
C VAL A 132 0.56 -10.74 1.65
N THR A 133 1.00 -10.14 2.75
CA THR A 133 0.55 -10.51 4.10
C THR A 133 -0.51 -9.58 4.70
N HIS A 134 -0.53 -8.31 4.29
CA HIS A 134 -1.44 -7.29 4.83
C HIS A 134 -1.66 -6.15 3.83
N LEU A 135 -2.59 -5.26 4.17
CA LEU A 135 -2.93 -4.07 3.41
C LEU A 135 -2.93 -2.86 4.32
N ASP A 136 -2.59 -1.71 3.76
CA ASP A 136 -2.82 -0.38 4.30
C ASP A 136 -3.09 0.59 3.13
N SER A 137 -3.08 1.92 3.35
CA SER A 137 -3.39 2.89 2.28
C SER A 137 -2.51 4.13 2.35
N HIS A 138 -2.04 4.54 1.17
CA HIS A 138 -1.32 5.79 0.99
C HIS A 138 -2.15 6.99 1.42
N MET A 139 -1.57 7.82 2.28
CA MET A 139 -2.14 9.04 2.85
C MET A 139 -3.51 8.86 3.53
N GLY A 140 -3.90 7.63 3.88
CA GLY A 140 -5.19 7.36 4.51
C GLY A 140 -6.40 7.47 3.57
N THR A 141 -6.19 7.45 2.25
CA THR A 141 -7.24 7.71 1.24
C THR A 141 -8.44 6.77 1.40
N LEU A 142 -8.20 5.52 1.85
CA LEU A 142 -9.25 4.51 2.01
C LEU A 142 -9.90 4.49 3.39
N GLN A 143 -9.27 4.99 4.45
CA GLN A 143 -9.78 4.87 5.82
C GLN A 143 -10.65 6.06 6.26
N LEU A 144 -10.48 7.21 5.62
CA LEU A 144 -11.06 8.47 6.11
C LEU A 144 -12.45 8.78 5.51
N ARG A 145 -12.95 7.97 4.57
CA ARG A 145 -14.27 8.15 3.95
C ARG A 145 -15.01 6.81 3.87
N PRO A 146 -16.25 6.69 4.41
CA PRO A 146 -16.95 5.40 4.55
C PRO A 146 -17.05 4.61 3.26
N GLU A 147 -17.42 5.26 2.16
CA GLU A 147 -17.61 4.57 0.87
C GLU A 147 -16.32 3.92 0.35
N PHE A 148 -15.16 4.53 0.60
CA PHE A 148 -13.86 3.98 0.24
C PHE A 148 -13.39 2.91 1.23
N PHE A 149 -13.75 3.06 2.50
CA PHE A 149 -13.46 2.07 3.53
C PHE A 149 -14.22 0.77 3.29
N ASP A 150 -15.46 0.86 2.81
CA ASP A 150 -16.24 -0.30 2.38
C ASP A 150 -15.56 -1.04 1.23
N VAL A 151 -15.00 -0.32 0.24
CA VAL A 151 -14.20 -0.96 -0.81
C VAL A 151 -12.98 -1.67 -0.23
N TYR A 152 -12.24 -1.02 0.67
CA TYR A 152 -11.06 -1.57 1.32
C TYR A 152 -11.34 -2.89 2.07
N LEU A 153 -12.47 -2.97 2.79
CA LEU A 153 -12.86 -4.17 3.52
C LEU A 153 -13.26 -5.36 2.61
N ASN A 154 -13.57 -5.11 1.33
CA ASN A 154 -14.07 -6.10 0.39
C ASN A 154 -13.03 -6.60 -0.63
N LEU A 155 -11.77 -6.16 -0.53
CA LEU A 155 -10.67 -6.58 -1.42
C LEU A 155 -10.31 -8.06 -1.20
#